data_AF-A0A959Y0J1-F1
#
_entry.id   AF-A0A959Y0J1-F1
#
_cell.length_a   1.000
_cell.length_b   1.000
_cell.length_c   1.000
_cell.angle_alpha   90.00
_cell.angle_beta   90.00
_cell.angle_gamma   90.00
#
_symmetry.space_group_name_H-M   'P 1'
#
loop_
_entity.id
_entity.type
_entity.pdbx_description
1 polymer ?
#
loop_
_entity_poly.entity_id
_entity_poly.type
_entity_poly.pdbx_seq_one_letter_code
_entity_poly.pdbx_strand_id
1 'polypeptide(L)'
;IHVIDKKNPATKNLSSSWHTNDEFYYFKEINPSIHVLTVSDLGNIKDSVDGKDARPVVFGNRYPSSWCHEFDGGKIWYTALGHSKDDYSNKVYLANIMEGLKWVLDKGPLDYKKAYATRSAVTEDELF
;
A
#
# COMPACT_ATOMS: atom_id res chain seq x y z
N ILE A 1 -10.17 -5.42 5.97
CA ILE A 1 -8.70 -5.29 5.84
C ILE A 1 -8.03 -6.16 6.89
N HIS A 2 -7.00 -6.92 6.51
CA HIS A 2 -6.23 -7.79 7.39
C HIS A 2 -4.76 -7.37 7.39
N VAL A 3 -4.15 -7.32 8.57
CA VAL A 3 -2.71 -7.12 8.72
C VAL A 3 -2.00 -8.46 8.58
N ILE A 4 -1.12 -8.60 7.59
CA ILE A 4 -0.43 -9.86 7.29
C ILE A 4 1.00 -9.92 7.80
N ASP A 5 1.61 -8.77 8.08
CA ASP A 5 2.88 -8.67 8.77
C ASP A 5 2.71 -7.82 10.03
N LYS A 6 2.84 -8.45 11.21
CA LYS A 6 2.78 -7.77 12.52
C LYS A 6 4.16 -7.41 13.08
N LYS A 7 5.23 -7.85 12.42
CA LYS A 7 6.61 -7.58 12.85
C LYS A 7 7.13 -6.28 12.25
N ASN A 8 6.61 -5.87 11.09
CA ASN A 8 6.99 -4.61 10.47
C ASN A 8 6.62 -3.40 11.35
N PRO A 9 7.52 -2.40 11.52
CA PRO A 9 7.24 -1.22 12.32
C PRO A 9 6.01 -0.42 11.86
N ALA A 10 5.67 -0.45 10.57
CA ALA A 10 4.50 0.24 10.01
C ALA A 10 3.16 -0.39 10.41
N THR A 11 3.15 -1.59 11.00
CA THR A 11 1.93 -2.36 11.29
C THR A 11 1.91 -3.03 12.67
N LYS A 12 3.04 -3.08 13.39
CA LYS A 12 3.17 -3.76 14.69
C LYS A 12 2.16 -3.30 15.74
N ASN A 13 1.77 -2.02 15.69
CA ASN A 13 0.86 -1.40 16.65
C ASN A 13 -0.62 -1.39 16.20
N LEU A 14 -0.91 -1.90 15.00
CA LEU A 14 -2.28 -1.92 14.47
C LEU A 14 -3.09 -3.07 15.08
N SER A 15 -4.41 -3.00 14.97
CA SER A 15 -5.28 -4.18 15.19
C SER A 15 -5.05 -5.23 14.10
N SER A 16 -5.37 -6.51 14.34
CA SER A 16 -5.13 -7.56 13.32
C SER A 16 -6.02 -7.44 12.08
N SER A 17 -7.15 -6.76 12.21
CA SER A 17 -8.05 -6.44 11.11
C SER A 17 -8.96 -5.27 11.48
N TRP A 18 -9.50 -4.61 10.46
CA TRP A 18 -10.61 -3.66 10.59
C TRP A 18 -11.52 -3.71 9.37
N HIS A 19 -12.74 -3.20 9.55
CA HIS A 19 -13.71 -3.03 8.47
C HIS A 19 -13.72 -1.57 8.01
N THR A 20 -13.91 -1.39 6.71
CA THR A 20 -14.15 -0.09 6.08
C THR A 20 -15.06 -0.31 4.87
N ASN A 21 -15.84 0.73 4.55
CA ASN A 21 -16.57 0.84 3.29
C ASN A 21 -15.84 1.90 2.45
N ASP A 22 -14.99 1.43 1.54
CA ASP A 22 -14.16 2.25 0.68
C ASP A 22 -14.15 1.70 -0.75
N GLU A 23 -13.71 2.52 -1.71
CA GLU A 23 -13.42 2.03 -3.05
C GLU A 23 -12.25 1.04 -3.03
N PHE A 24 -12.39 -0.05 -3.78
CA PHE A 24 -11.37 -1.09 -3.84
C PHE A 24 -10.61 -1.01 -5.17
N TYR A 25 -9.32 -0.66 -5.08
CA TYR A 25 -8.42 -0.59 -6.23
C TYR A 25 -7.55 -1.83 -6.34
N TYR A 26 -7.36 -2.30 -7.57
CA TYR A 26 -6.40 -3.35 -7.90
C TYR A 26 -5.64 -3.00 -9.17
N PHE A 27 -4.40 -3.48 -9.26
CA PHE A 27 -3.50 -3.27 -10.37
C PHE A 27 -3.45 -4.49 -11.28
N LYS A 28 -3.29 -4.24 -12.58
CA LYS A 28 -3.01 -5.27 -13.58
C LYS A 28 -1.63 -5.89 -13.36
N GLU A 29 -0.65 -5.05 -13.02
CA GLU A 29 0.74 -5.42 -12.79
C GLU A 29 1.19 -4.92 -11.43
N ILE A 30 2.00 -5.71 -10.74
CA ILE A 30 2.47 -5.40 -9.39
C ILE A 30 3.96 -5.72 -9.30
N ASN A 31 4.74 -4.78 -8.77
CA ASN A 31 6.18 -4.99 -8.59
C ASN A 31 6.37 -6.12 -7.56
N PRO A 32 7.00 -7.25 -7.92
CA PRO A 32 7.16 -8.39 -7.01
C PRO A 32 8.09 -8.08 -5.82
N SER A 33 8.82 -6.96 -5.86
CA SER A 33 9.75 -6.54 -4.81
C SER A 33 9.09 -5.73 -3.68
N ILE A 34 7.79 -5.46 -3.75
CA ILE A 34 7.08 -4.79 -2.64
C ILE A 34 6.94 -5.73 -1.44
N HIS A 35 6.95 -5.17 -0.24
CA HIS A 35 6.64 -5.88 0.99
C HIS A 35 5.20 -5.57 1.40
N VAL A 36 4.29 -6.54 1.23
CA VAL A 36 2.87 -6.36 1.53
C VAL A 36 2.62 -6.36 3.04
N LEU A 37 1.91 -5.33 3.52
CA LEU A 37 1.65 -5.09 4.94
C LEU A 37 0.21 -5.45 5.32
N THR A 38 -0.74 -5.08 4.47
CA THR A 38 -2.16 -5.38 4.67
C THR A 38 -2.83 -5.82 3.38
N VAL A 39 -3.90 -6.61 3.51
CA VAL A 39 -4.70 -7.13 2.40
C VAL A 39 -6.20 -6.90 2.60
N SER A 40 -6.90 -6.65 1.50
CA SER A 40 -8.35 -6.56 1.41
C SER A 40 -8.90 -7.95 1.14
N ASP A 41 -10.06 -8.26 1.72
CA ASP A 41 -10.78 -9.49 1.42
C ASP A 41 -11.70 -9.25 0.21
N LEU A 42 -11.32 -9.82 -0.93
CA LEU A 42 -12.07 -9.72 -2.20
C LEU A 42 -13.45 -10.41 -2.12
N GLY A 43 -13.64 -11.35 -1.20
CA GLY A 43 -14.94 -12.01 -1.00
C GLY A 43 -16.02 -11.05 -0.50
N ASN A 44 -15.63 -9.95 0.14
CA ASN A 44 -16.55 -8.94 0.67
C ASN A 44 -16.74 -7.73 -0.26
N ILE A 45 -16.07 -7.72 -1.42
CA ILE A 45 -16.19 -6.62 -2.39
C ILE A 45 -17.41 -6.85 -3.28
N LYS A 46 -18.28 -5.84 -3.33
CA LYS A 46 -19.43 -5.79 -4.23
C LYS A 46 -19.00 -5.12 -5.53
N ASP A 47 -18.68 -5.90 -6.55
CA ASP A 47 -18.31 -5.32 -7.85
C ASP A 47 -19.53 -4.74 -8.56
N SER A 48 -19.27 -3.72 -9.39
CA SER A 48 -20.14 -3.41 -10.52
C SER A 48 -20.22 -4.61 -11.48
N VAL A 49 -21.30 -4.69 -12.25
CA VAL A 49 -21.56 -5.81 -13.18
C VAL A 49 -20.40 -6.04 -14.15
N ASP A 50 -19.70 -4.98 -14.55
CA ASP A 50 -18.55 -5.01 -15.47
C ASP A 50 -17.20 -5.32 -14.80
N GLY A 51 -17.11 -5.24 -13.46
CA GLY A 51 -15.87 -5.37 -12.71
C GLY A 51 -15.52 -6.81 -12.29
N LYS A 52 -16.46 -7.75 -12.38
CA LYS A 52 -16.29 -9.13 -11.86
C LYS A 52 -15.24 -9.93 -12.63
N ASP A 53 -15.22 -9.79 -13.95
CA ASP A 53 -14.29 -10.53 -14.82
C ASP A 53 -12.88 -9.91 -14.84
N ALA A 54 -12.73 -8.70 -14.31
CA ALA A 54 -11.44 -8.01 -14.23
C ALA A 54 -10.64 -8.33 -12.95
N ARG A 55 -11.21 -9.12 -12.02
CA ARG A 55 -10.52 -9.45 -10.77
C ARG A 55 -9.24 -10.26 -11.02
N PRO A 56 -8.09 -9.81 -10.52
CA PRO A 56 -6.84 -10.55 -10.65
C PRO A 56 -6.87 -11.84 -9.82
N VAL A 57 -6.80 -12.98 -10.49
CA VAL A 57 -6.81 -14.32 -9.87
C VAL A 57 -5.52 -14.61 -9.08
N VAL A 58 -4.42 -13.93 -9.42
CA VAL A 58 -3.07 -14.18 -8.90
C VAL A 58 -2.97 -14.07 -7.37
N PHE A 59 -3.89 -13.37 -6.72
CA PHE A 59 -3.91 -13.20 -5.26
C PHE A 59 -5.07 -13.92 -4.55
N GLY A 60 -5.77 -14.81 -5.25
CA GLY A 60 -6.95 -15.50 -4.71
C GLY A 60 -7.99 -14.50 -4.20
N ASN A 61 -8.44 -14.66 -2.95
CA ASN A 61 -9.41 -13.76 -2.33
C ASN A 61 -8.77 -12.64 -1.48
N ARG A 62 -7.44 -12.44 -1.55
CA ARG A 62 -6.74 -11.46 -0.70
C ARG A 62 -5.82 -10.57 -1.52
N TYR A 63 -6.21 -9.33 -1.74
CA TYR A 63 -5.42 -8.41 -2.56
C TYR A 63 -4.67 -7.37 -1.71
N PRO A 64 -3.42 -7.01 -2.03
CA PRO A 64 -2.69 -5.97 -1.30
C PRO A 64 -3.46 -4.65 -1.15
N SER A 65 -3.63 -4.15 0.08
CA SER A 65 -4.22 -2.81 0.36
C SER A 65 -3.15 -1.81 0.80
N SER A 66 -2.09 -2.27 1.48
CA SER A 66 -0.95 -1.43 1.79
C SER A 66 0.34 -2.24 1.70
N TRP A 67 1.41 -1.56 1.31
CA TRP A 67 2.74 -2.15 1.14
C TRP A 67 3.82 -1.10 1.38
N CYS A 68 5.04 -1.57 1.61
CA CYS A 68 6.22 -0.73 1.66
C CYS A 68 7.32 -1.26 0.73
N HIS A 69 8.22 -0.39 0.32
CA HIS A 69 9.34 -0.75 -0.54
C HIS A 69 10.51 0.20 -0.27
N GLU A 70 11.72 -0.32 -0.22
CA GLU A 70 12.94 0.48 -0.18
C GLU A 70 13.56 0.48 -1.59
N PHE A 71 13.79 1.68 -2.14
CA PHE A 71 14.30 1.85 -3.50
C PHE A 71 15.32 2.98 -3.53
N ASP A 72 16.52 2.70 -4.03
CA ASP A 72 17.63 3.67 -4.18
C ASP A 72 17.93 4.51 -2.93
N GLY A 73 17.80 3.90 -1.76
CA GLY A 73 18.03 4.54 -0.46
C GLY A 73 16.83 5.33 0.08
N GLY A 74 15.75 5.43 -0.68
CA GLY A 74 14.46 5.97 -0.25
C GLY A 74 13.54 4.89 0.34
N LYS A 75 12.55 5.35 1.11
CA LYS A 75 11.46 4.54 1.65
C LYS A 75 10.13 4.97 1.04
N ILE A 76 9.36 4.00 0.54
CA ILE A 76 8.03 4.21 0.00
C ILE A 76 7.05 3.42 0.86
N TRP A 77 5.99 4.07 1.31
CA TRP A 77 4.83 3.42 1.92
C TRP A 77 3.59 3.83 1.15
N TYR A 78 2.76 2.86 0.83
CA TYR A 78 1.56 3.04 0.01
C TYR A 78 0.34 2.45 0.71
N THR A 79 -0.81 3.12 0.55
CA THR A 79 -2.13 2.60 0.90
C THR A 79 -3.10 2.86 -0.25
N ALA A 80 -3.89 1.84 -0.62
CA ALA A 80 -5.00 1.91 -1.57
C ALA A 80 -6.30 2.41 -0.93
N LEU A 81 -6.33 2.53 0.40
CA LEU A 81 -7.47 3.05 1.16
C LEU A 81 -7.42 4.57 1.27
N GLY A 82 -8.56 5.18 1.55
CA GLY A 82 -8.72 6.60 1.86
C GLY A 82 -9.58 7.39 0.90
N HIS A 83 -10.34 6.73 0.00
CA HIS A 83 -11.30 7.42 -0.86
C HIS A 83 -12.53 7.87 -0.05
N SER A 84 -13.02 7.02 0.84
CA SER A 84 -14.15 7.33 1.73
C SER A 84 -13.76 8.34 2.81
N LYS A 85 -14.51 9.45 2.89
CA LYS A 85 -14.32 10.45 3.96
C LYS A 85 -14.52 9.88 5.36
N ASP A 86 -15.34 8.83 5.49
CA ASP A 86 -15.67 8.23 6.79
C ASP A 86 -14.47 7.49 7.39
N ASP A 87 -13.50 7.06 6.55
CA ASP A 87 -12.26 6.44 7.00
C ASP A 87 -11.45 7.37 7.91
N TYR A 88 -11.50 8.68 7.68
CA TYR A 88 -10.78 9.65 8.51
C TYR A 88 -11.41 9.86 9.89
N SER A 89 -12.55 9.23 10.17
CA SER A 89 -13.11 9.10 11.53
C SER A 89 -12.76 7.75 12.19
N ASN A 90 -12.23 6.79 11.42
CA ASN A 90 -11.82 5.48 11.91
C ASN A 90 -10.42 5.54 12.53
N LYS A 91 -10.35 5.38 13.85
CA LYS A 91 -9.10 5.42 14.61
C LYS A 91 -8.06 4.39 14.15
N VAL A 92 -8.50 3.21 13.69
CA VAL A 92 -7.58 2.17 13.19
C VAL A 92 -6.98 2.58 11.85
N TYR A 93 -7.77 3.21 10.98
CA TYR A 93 -7.28 3.73 9.71
C TYR A 93 -6.31 4.90 9.90
N LEU A 94 -6.65 5.86 10.77
CA LEU A 94 -5.73 6.94 11.14
C LEU A 94 -4.42 6.40 11.73
N ALA A 95 -4.49 5.35 12.55
CA ALA A 95 -3.30 4.68 13.06
C ALA A 95 -2.49 4.03 11.92
N ASN A 96 -3.14 3.42 10.92
CA ASN A 96 -2.46 2.85 9.76
C ASN A 96 -1.67 3.92 8.98
N ILE A 97 -2.26 5.09 8.72
CA ILE A 97 -1.55 6.23 8.11
C ILE A 97 -0.37 6.66 8.99
N MET A 98 -0.62 6.85 10.29
CA MET A 98 0.38 7.34 11.23
C MET A 98 1.58 6.40 11.35
N GLU A 99 1.37 5.09 11.46
CA GLU A 99 2.46 4.11 11.56
C GLU A 99 3.22 3.97 10.22
N GLY A 100 2.53 4.08 9.07
CA GLY A 100 3.17 4.17 7.76
C GLY A 100 4.08 5.40 7.63
N LEU A 101 3.57 6.58 8.00
CA LEU A 101 4.34 7.82 8.03
C LEU A 101 5.55 7.73 8.96
N LYS A 102 5.38 7.19 10.17
CA LYS A 102 6.49 6.95 11.09
C LYS A 102 7.57 6.06 10.48
N TRP A 103 7.18 4.99 9.77
CA TRP A 103 8.15 4.09 9.13
C TRP A 103 8.96 4.78 8.03
N VAL A 104 8.30 5.61 7.20
CA VAL A 104 8.97 6.42 6.17
C VAL A 104 9.90 7.46 6.79
N LEU A 105 9.45 8.13 7.85
CA LEU A 105 10.19 9.18 8.55
C LEU A 105 11.24 8.64 9.53
N ASP A 106 11.27 7.33 9.80
CA ASP A 106 12.26 6.72 10.66
C ASP A 106 13.64 6.79 10.00
N LYS A 107 14.39 7.84 10.39
CA LYS A 107 15.73 8.15 9.89
C LYS A 107 16.74 7.23 10.55
N GLY A 108 16.75 5.97 10.14
CA GLY A 108 18.00 5.22 10.11
C GLY A 108 19.07 6.00 9.32
N PRO A 109 20.36 5.65 9.44
CA PRO A 109 21.40 6.33 8.67
C PRO A 109 21.09 6.26 7.17
N LEU A 110 21.02 7.42 6.52
CA LEU A 110 20.79 7.51 5.08
C LEU A 110 22.00 6.96 4.33
N ASP A 111 21.77 5.95 3.48
CA ASP A 111 22.81 5.36 2.63
C ASP A 111 22.79 6.00 1.24
N TYR A 112 23.46 7.15 1.12
CA TYR A 112 23.56 7.88 -0.15
C TYR A 112 24.27 7.08 -1.25
N LYS A 113 24.97 5.97 -0.93
CA LYS A 113 25.58 5.11 -1.97
C LYS A 113 24.52 4.39 -2.81
N LYS A 114 23.30 4.25 -2.29
CA LYS A 114 22.16 3.67 -3.02
C LYS A 114 21.48 4.68 -3.96
N ALA A 115 21.68 5.98 -3.75
CA ALA A 115 21.09 7.03 -4.58
C ALA A 115 22.00 7.35 -5.76
N TYR A 116 21.97 6.53 -6.81
CA TYR A 116 22.87 6.64 -7.96
C TYR A 116 22.29 7.41 -9.16
N ALA A 117 20.98 7.67 -9.18
CA ALA A 117 20.34 8.36 -10.29
C ALA A 117 20.80 9.83 -10.36
N THR A 118 21.43 10.22 -11.47
CA THR A 118 21.93 11.60 -11.71
C THR A 118 21.06 12.42 -12.66
N ARG A 119 20.09 11.77 -13.33
CA ARG A 119 19.10 12.35 -14.22
C ARG A 119 17.88 11.43 -14.30
N SER A 120 16.73 11.95 -14.72
CA SER A 120 15.58 11.11 -15.07
C SER A 120 15.94 10.18 -16.22
N ALA A 121 15.44 8.94 -16.17
CA ALA A 121 15.52 8.02 -17.30
C ALA A 121 14.50 8.35 -18.41
N VAL A 122 13.52 9.20 -18.10
CA VAL A 122 12.44 9.64 -18.98
C VAL A 122 12.59 11.14 -19.20
N THR A 123 12.57 11.59 -20.46
CA THR A 123 12.62 13.03 -20.78
C THR A 123 11.26 13.69 -20.53
N GLU A 124 11.20 15.02 -20.39
CA GLU A 124 9.92 15.73 -20.26
C GLU A 124 8.99 15.46 -21.44
N ASP A 125 9.54 15.31 -22.65
CA ASP A 125 8.79 14.99 -23.88
C ASP A 125 8.18 13.57 -23.88
N GLU A 126 8.66 12.67 -23.02
CA GLU A 126 8.12 11.30 -22.87
C GLU A 126 7.08 11.20 -21.75
N LEU A 127 6.94 12.25 -20.92
CA LEU A 127 5.97 12.31 -19.82
C LEU A 127 4.61 12.87 -20.24
N PHE A 128 4.48 13.48 -21.42
CA PHE A 128 3.28 14.17 -21.90
C PHE A 128 2.92 13.84 -23.36
#